data_AF-A0A6A5ZWH9-F1
#
_entry.id   AF-A0A6A5ZWH9-F1
#
_cell.length_a   1.000
_cell.length_b   1.000
_cell.length_c   1.000
_cell.angle_alpha   90.00
_cell.angle_beta   90.00
_cell.angle_gamma   90.00
#
_symmetry.space_group_name_H-M   'P 1'
#
loop_
_entity.id
_entity.type
_entity.pdbx_description
1 polymer ?
#
loop_
_entity_poly.entity_id
_entity_poly.type
_entity_poly.pdbx_seq_one_letter_code
_entity_poly.pdbx_strand_id
1 'polypeptide(L)'
;MRYSSAMVLSTFAVGQAAASHMHNRHASFHERRQAEAKRSAGADVDWNKVAVDLKDVDWEAVNWSSVFQSSTAVAAASTPAAVYSAAAATATQAKADAKKVVSSVVEAAYTPVPTKVASVVAVASKVASSKAAVATSAAESTVSTDSIIDDLGDAIDDIGDAVSDLLHGVSTLIKSLGIVSVGKNSKTNNGGIWIGSDSEWKAEFTNDASEDAVIFCWKADGYSGMSLNVNQPEISVGLKAGESVEVSFAENVPAACAPAYTSTKLALFGGIDQTWWEVTFGSSGAFDVSRNVNMNGCTINSKGSKCTSNMDTCVFKCKDSSASSCESGSDYDLFNCDSSSGGGGGYDAVMAGTGGGCAMGSSGETVKVSFN
;
A
#
# COMPACT_ATOMS: atom_id res chain seq x y z
N MET A 1 17.30 24.82 -41.93
CA MET A 1 16.75 23.72 -41.12
C MET A 1 16.59 24.20 -39.67
N ARG A 2 15.39 24.65 -39.27
CA ARG A 2 15.12 25.21 -37.92
C ARG A 2 13.69 24.90 -37.45
N TYR A 3 13.28 23.63 -37.48
CA TYR A 3 11.93 23.21 -37.02
C TYR A 3 11.93 21.81 -36.40
N SER A 4 12.79 21.53 -35.42
CA SER A 4 12.81 20.21 -34.76
C SER A 4 12.84 20.25 -33.22
N SER A 5 13.06 21.42 -32.60
CA SER A 5 13.19 21.50 -31.13
C SER A 5 11.86 21.65 -30.38
N ALA A 6 10.79 22.11 -31.04
CA ALA A 6 9.51 22.38 -30.39
C ALA A 6 8.64 21.12 -30.15
N MET A 7 8.74 20.09 -30.99
CA MET A 7 7.95 18.86 -30.81
C MET A 7 8.48 17.95 -29.70
N VAL A 8 9.77 18.02 -29.37
CA VAL A 8 10.34 17.20 -28.29
C VAL A 8 9.90 17.72 -26.92
N LEU A 9 9.84 19.05 -26.72
CA LEU A 9 9.39 19.62 -25.45
C LEU A 9 7.89 19.42 -25.18
N SER A 10 7.04 19.47 -26.22
CA SER A 10 5.60 19.24 -26.05
C SER A 10 5.27 17.81 -25.61
N THR A 11 6.14 16.84 -25.90
CA THR A 11 5.91 15.44 -25.53
C THR A 11 6.24 15.17 -24.06
N PHE A 12 7.23 15.87 -23.48
CA PHE A 12 7.54 15.78 -22.05
C PHE A 12 6.48 16.43 -21.14
N ALA A 13 5.95 17.59 -21.53
CA ALA A 13 4.94 18.30 -20.73
C ALA A 13 3.59 17.57 -20.68
N VAL A 14 3.21 16.87 -21.75
CA VAL A 14 1.97 16.07 -21.80
C VAL A 14 2.11 14.78 -20.99
N GLY A 15 3.32 14.19 -20.91
CA GLY A 15 3.60 13.02 -20.08
C GLY A 15 3.39 13.27 -18.58
N GLN A 16 3.80 14.44 -18.07
CA GLN A 16 3.64 14.79 -16.66
C GLN A 16 2.18 15.09 -16.27
N ALA A 17 1.38 15.66 -17.17
CA ALA A 17 -0.03 15.95 -16.92
C ALA A 17 -0.95 14.72 -17.06
N ALA A 18 -0.59 13.75 -17.91
CA ALA A 18 -1.31 12.47 -17.97
C ALA A 18 -1.00 11.58 -16.76
N ALA A 19 0.24 11.63 -16.25
CA ALA A 19 0.63 10.93 -15.04
C ALA A 19 -0.16 11.45 -13.82
N SER A 20 -0.31 12.77 -13.63
CA SER A 20 -1.03 13.32 -12.46
C SER A 20 -2.50 12.90 -12.36
N HIS A 21 -3.15 12.57 -13.47
CA HIS A 21 -4.53 12.06 -13.47
C HIS A 21 -4.64 10.55 -13.20
N MET A 22 -3.58 9.77 -13.46
CA MET A 22 -3.44 8.37 -13.06
C MET A 22 -2.89 8.21 -11.63
N HIS A 23 -2.10 9.17 -11.14
CA HIS A 23 -1.54 9.20 -9.78
C HIS A 23 -2.57 9.32 -8.66
N ASN A 24 -3.81 9.73 -8.95
CA ASN A 24 -4.89 9.77 -7.95
C ASN A 24 -5.35 8.39 -7.46
N ARG A 25 -4.83 7.31 -8.04
CA ARG A 25 -5.39 5.98 -7.82
C ARG A 25 -4.69 5.28 -6.66
N HIS A 26 -3.36 5.20 -6.60
CA HIS A 26 -2.67 4.58 -5.45
C HIS A 26 -2.51 5.50 -4.22
N ALA A 27 -2.75 6.79 -4.40
CA ALA A 27 -2.60 7.82 -3.38
C ALA A 27 -3.55 7.72 -2.19
N SER A 28 -4.62 6.95 -2.37
CA SER A 28 -5.47 6.56 -1.26
C SER A 28 -4.58 5.91 -0.17
N PHE A 29 -3.57 5.08 -0.50
CA PHE A 29 -2.67 4.44 0.47
C PHE A 29 -2.15 5.36 1.58
N HIS A 30 -1.74 6.57 1.22
CA HIS A 30 -1.14 7.53 2.13
C HIS A 30 -2.17 8.50 2.77
N GLU A 31 -3.33 8.69 2.15
CA GLU A 31 -4.46 9.40 2.80
C GLU A 31 -5.10 8.59 3.94
N ARG A 32 -4.93 7.25 3.95
CA ARG A 32 -5.43 6.29 4.96
C ARG A 32 -5.34 6.80 6.40
N ARG A 33 -4.31 7.58 6.77
CA ARG A 33 -4.06 7.92 8.18
C ARG A 33 -3.58 9.35 8.48
N GLN A 34 -3.25 10.18 7.47
CA GLN A 34 -3.16 11.63 7.71
C GLN A 34 -4.52 12.22 8.16
N ALA A 35 -5.64 11.58 7.78
CA ALA A 35 -6.96 11.92 8.29
C ALA A 35 -7.19 11.49 9.75
N GLU A 36 -6.58 10.40 10.23
CA GLU A 36 -6.62 10.02 11.65
C GLU A 36 -5.80 11.00 12.50
N ALA A 37 -4.61 11.41 12.06
CA ALA A 37 -3.81 12.45 12.71
C ALA A 37 -4.54 13.81 12.80
N LYS A 38 -5.37 14.15 11.80
CA LYS A 38 -6.24 15.34 11.83
C LYS A 38 -7.45 15.20 12.76
N ARG A 39 -7.91 13.98 13.06
CA ARG A 39 -8.97 13.74 14.05
C ARG A 39 -8.43 13.72 15.48
N SER A 40 -7.25 13.14 15.70
CA SER A 40 -6.60 13.13 17.03
C SER A 40 -6.09 14.51 17.47
N ALA A 41 -5.88 15.44 16.54
CA ALA A 41 -5.46 16.82 16.85
C ALA A 41 -6.61 17.80 17.17
N GLY A 42 -7.89 17.39 17.17
CA GLY A 42 -8.97 18.37 17.32
C GLY A 42 -10.37 17.89 17.71
N ALA A 43 -10.59 16.58 17.93
CA ALA A 43 -11.88 16.08 18.39
C ALA A 43 -11.70 15.20 19.62
N ASP A 44 -11.34 15.82 20.74
CA ASP A 44 -11.60 15.24 22.05
C ASP A 44 -13.13 15.08 22.14
N VAL A 45 -13.62 13.84 22.08
CA VAL A 45 -15.02 13.55 22.32
C VAL A 45 -15.28 13.98 23.77
N ASP A 46 -15.99 15.09 23.94
CA ASP A 46 -16.42 15.53 25.26
C ASP A 46 -17.48 14.55 25.76
N TRP A 47 -17.03 13.48 26.41
CA TRP A 47 -17.89 12.43 26.98
C TRP A 47 -18.87 12.99 28.02
N ASN A 48 -18.63 14.18 28.57
CA ASN A 48 -19.58 14.85 29.44
C ASN A 48 -20.77 15.48 28.68
N LYS A 49 -20.66 15.63 27.35
CA LYS A 49 -21.77 16.03 26.47
C LYS A 49 -22.51 14.85 25.84
N VAL A 50 -21.95 13.64 25.93
CA VAL A 50 -22.65 12.39 25.57
C VAL A 50 -23.51 11.96 26.76
N ALA A 51 -24.52 12.77 27.10
CA ALA A 51 -25.57 12.34 28.00
C ALA A 51 -26.59 11.56 27.17
N VAL A 52 -26.58 10.24 27.30
CA VAL A 52 -27.68 9.41 26.79
C VAL A 52 -28.88 9.69 27.69
N ASP A 53 -29.93 10.30 27.15
CA ASP A 53 -31.17 10.54 27.89
C ASP A 53 -31.91 9.20 28.05
N LEU A 54 -31.67 8.55 29.19
CA LEU A 54 -32.27 7.25 29.53
C LEU A 54 -33.58 7.41 30.32
N LYS A 55 -34.17 8.62 30.37
CA LYS A 55 -35.40 8.87 31.13
C LYS A 55 -36.62 8.17 30.55
N ASP A 56 -36.59 7.85 29.26
CA ASP A 56 -37.66 7.13 28.56
C ASP A 56 -37.39 5.62 28.47
N VAL A 57 -36.31 5.12 29.09
CA VAL A 57 -36.07 3.68 29.19
C VAL A 57 -36.95 3.13 30.31
N ASP A 58 -37.93 2.32 29.90
CA ASP A 58 -38.70 1.50 30.82
C ASP A 58 -37.83 0.34 31.31
N TRP A 59 -37.10 0.59 32.40
CA TRP A 59 -36.20 -0.38 33.01
C TRP A 59 -36.89 -1.64 33.52
N GLU A 60 -38.21 -1.60 33.75
CA GLU A 60 -38.99 -2.78 34.16
C GLU A 60 -39.36 -3.68 32.97
N ALA A 61 -39.44 -3.11 31.77
CA ALA A 61 -39.62 -3.88 30.54
C ALA A 61 -38.32 -4.53 30.03
N VAL A 62 -37.15 -4.14 30.58
CA VAL A 62 -35.86 -4.72 30.19
C VAL A 62 -35.71 -6.14 30.77
N ASN A 63 -35.86 -7.15 29.91
CA ASN A 63 -35.70 -8.55 30.29
C ASN A 63 -34.21 -8.96 30.35
N TRP A 64 -33.56 -8.65 31.47
CA TRP A 64 -32.17 -9.01 31.76
C TRP A 64 -31.91 -10.52 31.74
N SER A 65 -32.92 -11.36 31.97
CA SER A 65 -32.74 -12.82 32.01
C SER A 65 -32.41 -13.45 30.65
N SER A 66 -32.78 -12.77 29.55
CA SER A 66 -32.43 -13.21 28.19
C SER A 66 -30.98 -12.94 27.82
N VAL A 67 -30.33 -11.97 28.47
CA VAL A 67 -28.97 -11.52 28.16
C VAL A 67 -27.91 -12.42 28.79
N PHE A 68 -28.25 -13.13 29.88
CA PHE A 68 -27.32 -13.96 30.64
C PHE A 68 -27.63 -15.47 30.59
N GLN A 69 -28.59 -15.91 29.79
CA GLN A 69 -28.83 -17.34 29.60
C GLN A 69 -27.79 -17.94 28.64
N SER A 70 -26.68 -18.40 29.21
CA SER A 70 -25.78 -19.35 28.53
C SER A 70 -26.53 -20.67 28.30
N SER A 71 -26.64 -21.07 27.03
CA SER A 71 -27.22 -22.35 26.63
C SER A 71 -26.42 -23.50 27.24
N THR A 72 -26.97 -24.11 28.29
CA THR A 72 -26.36 -25.29 28.90
C THR A 72 -26.66 -26.49 28.01
N ALA A 73 -25.61 -27.12 27.49
CA ALA A 73 -25.69 -28.34 26.68
C ALA A 73 -26.35 -29.47 27.47
N VAL A 74 -27.44 -30.04 26.95
CA VAL A 74 -28.07 -31.25 27.47
C VAL A 74 -27.33 -32.46 26.90
N ALA A 75 -26.64 -33.18 27.78
CA ALA A 75 -26.18 -34.54 27.53
C ALA A 75 -27.27 -35.53 27.97
N ALA A 76 -27.70 -36.43 27.10
CA ALA A 76 -28.20 -37.76 27.47
C ALA A 76 -28.24 -38.71 26.26
N ALA A 77 -27.78 -39.92 26.51
CA ALA A 77 -27.53 -41.00 25.58
C ALA A 77 -28.80 -41.71 25.06
N SER A 78 -28.69 -42.33 23.88
CA SER A 78 -29.18 -43.70 23.69
C SER A 78 -28.42 -44.39 22.55
N THR A 79 -27.77 -45.49 22.90
CA THR A 79 -27.23 -46.50 21.99
C THR A 79 -28.37 -47.41 21.52
N PRO A 80 -28.33 -47.86 20.26
CA PRO A 80 -28.52 -49.29 20.02
C PRO A 80 -27.41 -49.87 19.12
N ALA A 81 -26.94 -51.05 19.49
CA ALA A 81 -26.03 -51.87 18.72
C ALA A 81 -26.78 -52.64 17.61
N ALA A 82 -26.22 -52.70 16.40
CA ALA A 82 -26.26 -53.89 15.56
C ALA A 82 -25.26 -53.84 14.38
N VAL A 83 -24.28 -54.73 14.47
CA VAL A 83 -23.79 -55.71 13.47
C VAL A 83 -23.51 -55.29 12.01
N TYR A 84 -22.25 -55.56 11.63
CA TYR A 84 -21.60 -55.55 10.31
C TYR A 84 -22.41 -56.10 9.12
N SER A 85 -22.23 -55.48 7.94
CA SER A 85 -21.74 -56.22 6.76
C SER A 85 -21.07 -55.27 5.75
N ALA A 86 -19.93 -55.71 5.22
CA ALA A 86 -19.23 -55.09 4.11
C ALA A 86 -19.81 -55.60 2.79
N ALA A 87 -20.09 -54.69 1.85
CA ALA A 87 -20.22 -55.03 0.43
C ALA A 87 -19.87 -53.81 -0.42
N ALA A 88 -18.88 -54.01 -1.28
CA ALA A 88 -18.53 -53.13 -2.38
C ALA A 88 -19.61 -53.16 -3.47
N ALA A 89 -19.88 -52.03 -4.12
CA ALA A 89 -20.10 -51.93 -5.56
C ALA A 89 -20.43 -50.48 -5.99
N THR A 90 -19.56 -49.96 -6.85
CA THR A 90 -19.83 -49.45 -8.20
C THR A 90 -20.94 -48.42 -8.47
N ALA A 91 -20.51 -47.40 -9.22
CA ALA A 91 -21.23 -46.28 -9.80
C ALA A 91 -22.58 -46.58 -10.49
N THR A 92 -23.50 -45.62 -10.40
CA THR A 92 -24.35 -45.27 -11.54
C THR A 92 -24.72 -43.78 -11.49
N GLN A 93 -24.45 -43.08 -12.59
CA GLN A 93 -24.91 -41.72 -12.87
C GLN A 93 -26.43 -41.72 -13.05
N ALA A 94 -27.11 -40.73 -12.47
CA ALA A 94 -28.46 -40.36 -12.85
C ALA A 94 -28.49 -38.86 -13.17
N LYS A 95 -28.72 -38.55 -14.45
CA LYS A 95 -29.16 -37.25 -14.95
C LYS A 95 -30.49 -36.89 -14.27
N ALA A 96 -30.59 -35.67 -13.76
CA ALA A 96 -31.87 -35.07 -13.40
C ALA A 96 -32.01 -33.73 -14.12
N ASP A 97 -33.18 -33.60 -14.75
CA ASP A 97 -33.58 -32.57 -15.69
C ASP A 97 -33.59 -31.15 -15.13
N ALA A 98 -33.17 -30.23 -16.00
CA ALA A 98 -33.28 -28.80 -15.82
C ALA A 98 -34.75 -28.36 -15.86
N LYS A 99 -35.27 -27.87 -14.73
CA LYS A 99 -36.52 -27.11 -14.68
C LYS A 99 -36.20 -25.61 -14.66
N LYS A 100 -36.29 -25.02 -15.85
CA LYS A 100 -36.20 -23.59 -16.15
C LYS A 100 -37.31 -22.82 -15.41
N VAL A 101 -36.95 -22.08 -14.36
CA VAL A 101 -37.82 -21.07 -13.75
C VAL A 101 -37.54 -19.74 -14.44
N VAL A 102 -38.52 -19.29 -15.22
CA VAL A 102 -38.55 -17.98 -15.85
C VAL A 102 -38.91 -16.97 -14.76
N SER A 103 -37.94 -16.16 -14.34
CA SER A 103 -38.20 -15.00 -13.47
C SER A 103 -38.03 -13.73 -14.30
N SER A 104 -39.17 -13.15 -14.68
CA SER A 104 -39.29 -11.85 -15.32
C SER A 104 -39.26 -10.78 -14.24
N VAL A 105 -38.18 -10.00 -14.17
CA VAL A 105 -38.15 -8.74 -13.43
C VAL A 105 -37.81 -7.62 -14.41
N VAL A 106 -38.62 -6.58 -14.30
CA VAL A 106 -38.83 -5.47 -15.22
C VAL A 106 -37.59 -4.58 -15.28
N GLU A 107 -37.07 -4.42 -16.48
CA GLU A 107 -36.02 -3.48 -16.84
C GLU A 107 -36.61 -2.05 -16.85
N ALA A 108 -36.28 -1.27 -15.81
CA ALA A 108 -36.64 0.14 -15.76
C ALA A 108 -35.70 0.93 -16.67
N ALA A 109 -36.21 1.34 -17.83
CA ALA A 109 -35.54 2.20 -18.79
C ALA A 109 -35.18 3.55 -18.15
N TYR A 110 -33.90 3.78 -17.93
CA TYR A 110 -33.37 5.11 -17.64
C TYR A 110 -33.14 5.85 -18.96
N THR A 111 -34.02 6.80 -19.28
CA THR A 111 -33.82 7.76 -20.37
C THR A 111 -32.88 8.87 -19.91
N PRO A 112 -31.70 9.05 -20.54
CA PRO A 112 -30.84 10.19 -20.22
C PRO A 112 -31.49 11.48 -20.70
N VAL A 113 -31.64 12.43 -19.77
CA VAL A 113 -32.06 13.80 -20.06
C VAL A 113 -30.90 14.52 -20.78
N PRO A 114 -31.11 15.12 -21.97
CA PRO A 114 -30.06 15.84 -22.67
C PRO A 114 -29.77 17.18 -21.97
N THR A 115 -28.62 17.28 -21.29
CA THR A 115 -28.11 18.55 -20.78
C THR A 115 -27.61 19.40 -21.95
N LYS A 116 -28.26 20.55 -22.15
CA LYS A 116 -27.91 21.57 -23.13
C LYS A 116 -26.44 22.01 -22.98
N VAL A 117 -25.70 21.86 -24.07
CA VAL A 117 -24.39 22.47 -24.29
C VAL A 117 -24.56 23.98 -24.40
N ALA A 118 -24.10 24.73 -23.39
CA ALA A 118 -23.93 26.17 -23.48
C ALA A 118 -22.54 26.47 -24.05
N SER A 119 -22.51 26.79 -25.34
CA SER A 119 -21.39 27.40 -26.04
C SER A 119 -21.39 28.91 -25.77
N VAL A 120 -20.40 29.46 -25.06
CA VAL A 120 -20.16 30.91 -25.08
C VAL A 120 -18.68 31.25 -24.93
N VAL A 121 -18.11 31.64 -26.08
CA VAL A 121 -17.23 32.79 -26.31
C VAL A 121 -15.80 32.75 -25.75
N ALA A 122 -14.88 32.51 -26.69
CA ALA A 122 -13.49 32.93 -26.65
C ALA A 122 -13.38 34.45 -26.49
N VAL A 123 -12.66 34.90 -25.44
CA VAL A 123 -12.24 36.30 -25.31
C VAL A 123 -10.81 36.40 -25.84
N ALA A 124 -10.67 37.22 -26.89
CA ALA A 124 -9.42 37.51 -27.57
C ALA A 124 -8.46 38.29 -26.66
N SER A 125 -7.26 37.76 -26.48
CA SER A 125 -6.13 38.47 -25.87
C SER A 125 -5.61 39.56 -26.81
N LYS A 126 -5.56 40.80 -26.30
CA LYS A 126 -4.87 41.92 -26.95
C LYS A 126 -3.36 41.80 -26.72
N VAL A 127 -2.62 41.70 -27.81
CA VAL A 127 -1.17 41.84 -27.91
C VAL A 127 -0.81 43.32 -27.75
N ALA A 128 0.09 43.65 -26.82
CA ALA A 128 0.83 44.90 -26.82
C ALA A 128 2.33 44.58 -26.87
N SER A 129 2.92 45.00 -27.99
CA SER A 129 4.33 44.87 -28.33
C SER A 129 5.15 45.95 -27.60
N SER A 130 6.28 45.57 -27.00
CA SER A 130 7.38 46.49 -26.75
C SER A 130 8.73 45.79 -26.96
N LYS A 131 9.73 46.60 -27.31
CA LYS A 131 10.83 46.32 -28.22
C LYS A 131 12.15 46.34 -27.45
N ALA A 132 12.98 45.32 -27.69
CA ALA A 132 14.46 45.25 -27.73
C ALA A 132 15.35 45.77 -26.57
N ALA A 133 16.26 44.89 -26.12
CA ALA A 133 17.72 45.10 -25.96
C ALA A 133 18.41 43.72 -25.74
N VAL A 134 19.21 43.21 -26.69
CA VAL A 134 20.68 43.20 -26.79
C VAL A 134 21.43 42.31 -25.77
N ALA A 135 21.94 41.19 -26.31
CA ALA A 135 23.17 40.40 -26.06
C ALA A 135 23.83 40.33 -24.67
N THR A 136 24.18 39.11 -24.22
CA THR A 136 25.56 38.69 -23.84
C THR A 136 25.67 37.16 -23.85
N SER A 137 26.88 36.69 -24.14
CA SER A 137 27.38 35.35 -24.45
C SER A 137 27.58 34.38 -23.26
N ALA A 138 27.70 33.10 -23.64
CA ALA A 138 28.53 32.03 -23.06
C ALA A 138 28.10 31.39 -21.72
N ALA A 139 27.71 30.12 -21.76
CA ALA A 139 28.57 28.98 -21.46
C ALA A 139 27.70 27.71 -21.33
N GLU A 140 27.91 26.75 -22.24
CA GLU A 140 27.40 25.39 -22.08
C GLU A 140 28.14 24.74 -20.91
N SER A 141 27.43 24.47 -19.81
CA SER A 141 27.89 23.54 -18.79
C SER A 141 27.29 22.18 -19.12
N THR A 142 28.08 21.36 -19.82
CA THR A 142 27.90 19.93 -19.87
C THR A 142 28.14 19.38 -18.48
N VAL A 143 27.07 19.05 -17.76
CA VAL A 143 27.14 18.27 -16.53
C VAL A 143 27.41 16.82 -16.93
N SER A 144 28.67 16.40 -16.85
CA SER A 144 29.04 14.98 -16.95
C SER A 144 28.50 14.24 -15.73
N THR A 145 27.74 13.18 -15.98
CA THR A 145 27.19 12.24 -14.98
C THR A 145 28.24 11.31 -14.36
N ASP A 146 29.53 11.44 -14.74
CA ASP A 146 30.63 10.65 -14.17
C ASP A 146 31.12 11.17 -12.81
N SER A 147 30.81 12.42 -12.43
CA SER A 147 31.37 13.03 -11.20
C SER A 147 30.63 12.66 -9.90
N ILE A 148 29.51 11.93 -9.95
CA ILE A 148 28.81 11.49 -8.74
C ILE A 148 29.45 10.22 -8.16
N ILE A 149 30.22 9.48 -8.97
CA ILE A 149 30.85 8.22 -8.54
C ILE A 149 32.22 8.49 -7.88
N ASP A 150 32.97 9.48 -8.37
CA ASP A 150 34.30 9.79 -7.82
C ASP A 150 34.27 10.50 -6.46
N ASP A 151 33.20 11.26 -6.15
CA ASP A 151 33.07 11.94 -4.84
C ASP A 151 32.63 10.99 -3.71
N LEU A 152 32.26 9.75 -4.04
CA LEU A 152 32.06 8.70 -3.04
C LEU A 152 33.33 7.86 -2.81
N GLY A 153 34.28 7.81 -3.75
CA GLY A 153 35.38 6.85 -3.71
C GLY A 153 36.41 7.08 -2.60
N ASP A 154 36.69 8.34 -2.24
CA ASP A 154 37.83 8.70 -1.38
C ASP A 154 37.53 8.71 0.14
N ALA A 155 36.27 8.51 0.54
CA ALA A 155 35.84 8.54 1.95
C ALA A 155 35.57 7.17 2.57
N ILE A 156 35.80 6.07 1.84
CA ILE A 156 35.27 4.74 2.18
C ILE A 156 36.36 3.80 2.74
N ASP A 157 37.65 4.04 2.53
CA ASP A 157 38.66 2.98 2.70
C ASP A 157 38.87 2.41 4.13
N ASP A 158 38.39 3.05 5.20
CA ASP A 158 38.49 2.52 6.59
C ASP A 158 37.13 2.39 7.33
N ILE A 159 36.02 2.82 6.69
CA ILE A 159 34.62 2.60 7.13
C ILE A 159 33.91 1.62 6.16
N GLY A 160 34.67 1.06 5.22
CA GLY A 160 34.20 0.73 3.89
C GLY A 160 33.46 -0.57 3.73
N ASP A 161 33.81 -1.62 4.46
CA ASP A 161 33.19 -2.93 4.26
C ASP A 161 31.70 -2.90 4.64
N ALA A 162 31.35 -2.34 5.80
CA ALA A 162 29.98 -2.34 6.28
C ALA A 162 29.04 -1.40 5.48
N VAL A 163 29.58 -0.33 4.90
CA VAL A 163 28.80 0.59 4.03
C VAL A 163 28.71 0.05 2.61
N SER A 164 29.79 -0.57 2.10
CA SER A 164 29.82 -1.22 0.79
C SER A 164 28.84 -2.39 0.72
N ASP A 165 28.80 -3.24 1.75
CA ASP A 165 27.86 -4.37 1.82
C ASP A 165 26.40 -3.90 1.79
N LEU A 166 26.06 -2.86 2.55
CA LEU A 166 24.71 -2.29 2.60
C LEU A 166 24.27 -1.65 1.25
N LEU A 167 25.22 -1.19 0.44
CA LEU A 167 24.95 -0.56 -0.85
C LEU A 167 25.12 -1.54 -2.03
N HIS A 168 25.35 -2.83 -1.76
CA HIS A 168 25.46 -3.86 -2.77
C HIS A 168 24.23 -3.88 -3.70
N GLY A 169 24.44 -3.83 -5.01
CA GLY A 169 23.37 -3.83 -6.02
C GLY A 169 22.51 -2.55 -6.11
N VAL A 170 22.57 -1.65 -5.12
CA VAL A 170 21.73 -0.44 -5.02
C VAL A 170 21.93 0.49 -6.23
N SER A 171 23.17 0.85 -6.54
CA SER A 171 23.48 1.76 -7.66
C SER A 171 23.02 1.20 -9.01
N THR A 172 23.20 -0.11 -9.23
CA THR A 172 22.75 -0.80 -10.45
C THR A 172 21.24 -0.73 -10.59
N LEU A 173 20.50 -1.07 -9.52
CA LEU A 173 19.04 -1.06 -9.56
C LEU A 173 18.48 0.35 -9.75
N ILE A 174 18.99 1.34 -9.02
CA ILE A 174 18.56 2.73 -9.15
C ILE A 174 18.69 3.22 -10.59
N LYS A 175 19.85 2.98 -11.21
CA LYS A 175 20.09 3.36 -12.62
C LYS A 175 19.15 2.62 -13.57
N SER A 176 18.96 1.31 -13.37
CA SER A 176 18.12 0.49 -14.25
C SER A 176 16.63 0.85 -14.17
N LEU A 177 16.15 1.18 -12.97
CA LEU A 177 14.75 1.51 -12.70
C LEU A 177 14.45 2.99 -12.99
N GLY A 178 15.48 3.85 -13.06
CA GLY A 178 15.28 5.30 -13.15
C GLY A 178 14.80 5.91 -11.84
N ILE A 179 15.21 5.35 -10.70
CA ILE A 179 14.98 5.92 -9.37
C ILE A 179 15.87 7.17 -9.23
N VAL A 180 15.34 8.22 -8.60
CA VAL A 180 15.98 9.54 -8.61
C VAL A 180 17.33 9.57 -7.88
N SER A 181 17.47 8.79 -6.80
CA SER A 181 18.69 8.73 -6.01
C SER A 181 18.71 7.52 -5.05
N VAL A 182 19.89 7.28 -4.46
CA VAL A 182 20.04 6.39 -3.30
C VAL A 182 19.19 6.93 -2.15
N GLY A 183 18.58 6.02 -1.41
CA GLY A 183 17.81 6.35 -0.22
C GLY A 183 18.67 7.06 0.82
N LYS A 184 18.03 7.84 1.69
CA LYS A 184 18.74 8.61 2.71
C LYS A 184 19.58 7.73 3.63
N ASN A 185 19.11 6.50 3.90
CA ASN A 185 19.80 5.49 4.69
C ASN A 185 20.32 6.03 6.04
N SER A 186 19.54 6.92 6.66
CA SER A 186 19.88 7.46 7.97
C SER A 186 20.09 6.31 8.95
N LYS A 187 21.13 6.38 9.79
CA LYS A 187 21.38 5.40 10.88
C LYS A 187 20.92 5.92 12.24
N THR A 188 20.22 7.04 12.24
CA THR A 188 19.69 7.71 13.44
C THR A 188 18.27 8.18 13.18
N ASN A 189 17.48 8.28 14.25
CA ASN A 189 16.11 8.78 14.20
C ASN A 189 16.03 10.11 13.44
N ASN A 190 15.25 10.11 12.36
CA ASN A 190 15.00 11.26 11.48
C ASN A 190 13.52 11.67 11.47
N GLY A 191 12.72 11.18 12.42
CA GLY A 191 11.27 11.40 12.47
C GLY A 191 10.49 10.68 11.37
N GLY A 192 11.10 9.72 10.66
CA GLY A 192 10.50 8.97 9.57
C GLY A 192 10.91 7.50 9.59
N ILE A 193 11.86 7.12 8.72
CA ILE A 193 12.35 5.75 8.58
C ILE A 193 13.87 5.81 8.59
N TRP A 194 14.51 4.95 9.38
CA TRP A 194 15.98 4.89 9.48
C TRP A 194 16.45 3.46 9.75
N ILE A 195 17.68 3.17 9.36
CA ILE A 195 18.32 1.87 9.59
C ILE A 195 18.72 1.79 11.06
N GLY A 196 18.35 0.69 11.71
CA GLY A 196 18.60 0.48 13.12
C GLY A 196 17.43 -0.20 13.81
N SER A 197 17.59 -0.41 15.12
CA SER A 197 16.63 -1.11 15.96
C SER A 197 16.38 -0.46 17.31
N ASP A 198 16.69 0.84 17.38
CA ASP A 198 16.54 1.75 18.50
C ASP A 198 15.11 2.29 18.68
N SER A 199 14.21 2.11 17.70
CA SER A 199 12.79 2.41 17.87
C SER A 199 12.05 1.25 18.55
N GLU A 200 11.03 1.57 19.34
CA GLU A 200 10.03 0.61 19.80
C GLU A 200 9.19 0.06 18.63
N TRP A 201 9.21 0.76 17.49
CA TRP A 201 8.49 0.44 16.27
C TRP A 201 9.47 0.10 15.14
N LYS A 202 9.63 -1.18 14.83
CA LYS A 202 10.65 -1.64 13.88
C LYS A 202 10.23 -2.86 13.08
N ALA A 203 10.90 -3.06 11.96
CA ALA A 203 10.80 -4.26 11.17
C ALA A 203 12.19 -4.85 10.87
N GLU A 204 12.29 -6.17 10.94
CA GLU A 204 13.45 -6.94 10.49
C GLU A 204 13.12 -7.50 9.10
N PHE A 205 13.74 -6.95 8.06
CA PHE A 205 13.58 -7.41 6.69
C PHE A 205 14.62 -8.47 6.40
N THR A 206 14.20 -9.61 5.86
CA THR A 206 15.07 -10.74 5.46
C THR A 206 14.82 -11.08 4.00
N ASN A 207 15.91 -11.18 3.23
CA ASN A 207 15.86 -11.67 1.85
C ASN A 207 15.92 -13.20 1.85
N ASP A 208 14.77 -13.86 1.76
CA ASP A 208 14.69 -15.33 1.64
C ASP A 208 14.74 -15.80 0.17
N ALA A 209 14.91 -14.88 -0.79
CA ALA A 209 15.09 -15.24 -2.19
C ALA A 209 16.42 -15.96 -2.42
N SER A 210 16.53 -16.65 -3.56
CA SER A 210 17.80 -17.23 -4.00
C SER A 210 18.71 -16.22 -4.71
N GLU A 211 18.28 -14.97 -4.85
CA GLU A 211 19.02 -13.89 -5.50
C GLU A 211 19.09 -12.65 -4.61
N ASP A 212 20.04 -11.78 -4.90
CA ASP A 212 20.23 -10.54 -4.16
C ASP A 212 19.13 -9.53 -4.50
N ALA A 213 18.72 -8.76 -3.50
CA ALA A 213 17.66 -7.76 -3.63
C ALA A 213 18.11 -6.42 -3.06
N VAL A 214 17.37 -5.37 -3.43
CA VAL A 214 17.43 -4.09 -2.71
C VAL A 214 16.06 -3.82 -2.11
N ILE A 215 16.00 -3.64 -0.79
CA ILE A 215 14.79 -3.17 -0.12
C ILE A 215 14.72 -1.65 -0.22
N PHE A 216 13.64 -1.16 -0.82
CA PHE A 216 13.31 0.27 -0.84
C PHE A 216 12.20 0.53 0.17
N CYS A 217 12.37 1.53 1.04
CA CYS A 217 11.31 2.02 1.91
C CYS A 217 11.08 3.51 1.70
N TRP A 218 9.81 3.90 1.73
CA TRP A 218 9.38 5.29 1.62
C TRP A 218 8.26 5.57 2.60
N LYS A 219 8.15 6.83 3.00
CA LYS A 219 7.01 7.31 3.78
C LYS A 219 5.97 7.95 2.87
N ALA A 220 4.77 8.08 3.38
CA ALA A 220 3.74 8.94 2.83
C ALA A 220 4.26 10.37 2.66
N ASP A 221 4.17 10.88 1.43
CA ASP A 221 4.32 12.30 1.14
C ASP A 221 3.31 12.70 0.07
N GLY A 222 2.05 12.79 0.51
CA GLY A 222 0.90 12.97 -0.36
C GLY A 222 0.76 11.88 -1.42
N TYR A 223 0.26 12.31 -2.60
CA TYR A 223 -0.11 11.46 -3.73
C TYR A 223 1.08 10.91 -4.51
N SER A 224 2.30 11.41 -4.27
CA SER A 224 3.51 11.04 -5.01
C SER A 224 4.57 10.36 -4.17
N GLY A 225 4.45 10.29 -2.85
CA GLY A 225 5.52 9.77 -1.97
C GLY A 225 6.09 8.40 -2.35
N MET A 226 5.29 7.54 -3.01
CA MET A 226 5.68 6.23 -3.51
C MET A 226 6.43 6.25 -4.86
N SER A 227 6.43 7.37 -5.58
CA SER A 227 7.02 7.52 -6.91
C SER A 227 8.52 7.75 -6.79
N LEU A 228 9.29 6.67 -6.72
CA LEU A 228 10.73 6.71 -6.47
C LEU A 228 11.55 7.27 -7.65
N ASN A 229 10.95 7.37 -8.83
CA ASN A 229 11.53 8.09 -9.98
C ASN A 229 11.58 9.62 -9.81
N VAL A 230 10.85 10.17 -8.83
CA VAL A 230 10.85 11.61 -8.54
C VAL A 230 11.09 11.92 -7.06
N ASN A 231 10.86 10.97 -6.17
CA ASN A 231 11.07 11.13 -4.73
C ASN A 231 12.19 10.23 -4.24
N GLN A 232 13.10 10.80 -3.46
CA GLN A 232 14.17 10.05 -2.82
C GLN A 232 13.57 9.11 -1.75
N PRO A 233 13.81 7.79 -1.82
CA PRO A 233 13.36 6.87 -0.77
C PRO A 233 14.06 7.17 0.56
N GLU A 234 13.44 6.78 1.67
CA GLU A 234 14.09 6.91 2.98
C GLU A 234 15.19 5.83 3.12
N ILE A 235 14.91 4.62 2.66
CA ILE A 235 15.84 3.47 2.70
C ILE A 235 16.03 2.92 1.28
N SER A 236 17.27 2.61 0.92
CA SER A 236 17.63 1.71 -0.17
C SER A 236 18.83 0.87 0.27
N VAL A 237 18.59 -0.38 0.63
CA VAL A 237 19.60 -1.29 1.20
C VAL A 237 19.68 -2.55 0.38
N GLY A 238 20.89 -2.91 -0.06
CA GLY A 238 21.19 -4.20 -0.64
C GLY A 238 21.17 -5.30 0.42
N LEU A 239 20.55 -6.42 0.09
CA LEU A 239 20.50 -7.63 0.90
C LEU A 239 20.84 -8.81 0.02
N LYS A 240 21.94 -9.50 0.32
CA LYS A 240 22.24 -10.79 -0.30
C LYS A 240 21.21 -11.83 0.14
N ALA A 241 21.11 -12.93 -0.59
CA ALA A 241 20.28 -14.06 -0.19
C ALA A 241 20.62 -14.52 1.26
N GLY A 242 19.60 -14.57 2.11
CA GLY A 242 19.68 -14.91 3.54
C GLY A 242 20.11 -13.77 4.47
N GLU A 243 20.40 -12.58 3.97
CA GLU A 243 20.73 -11.41 4.81
C GLU A 243 19.48 -10.71 5.35
N SER A 244 19.67 -10.05 6.49
CA SER A 244 18.64 -9.25 7.14
C SER A 244 19.11 -7.84 7.47
N VAL A 245 18.17 -6.91 7.55
CA VAL A 245 18.38 -5.54 8.05
C VAL A 245 17.23 -5.14 8.98
N GLU A 246 17.58 -4.53 10.11
CA GLU A 246 16.60 -3.88 10.97
C GLU A 246 16.38 -2.44 10.53
N VAL A 247 15.11 -2.07 10.39
CA VAL A 247 14.67 -0.72 10.05
C VAL A 247 13.72 -0.23 11.14
N SER A 248 14.08 0.90 11.72
CA SER A 248 13.29 1.64 12.69
C SER A 248 12.34 2.61 11.98
N PHE A 249 11.16 2.78 12.56
CA PHE A 249 10.12 3.69 12.07
C PHE A 249 9.70 4.64 13.18
N ALA A 250 9.34 5.87 12.79
CA ALA A 250 8.65 6.81 13.65
C ALA A 250 7.18 6.39 13.79
N GLU A 251 6.64 6.57 14.99
CA GLU A 251 5.22 6.30 15.25
C GLU A 251 4.33 7.21 14.40
N ASN A 252 3.19 6.69 13.96
CA ASN A 252 2.16 7.39 13.19
C ASN A 252 2.64 7.96 11.86
N VAL A 253 3.76 7.47 11.32
CA VAL A 253 4.23 7.78 9.96
C VAL A 253 3.83 6.62 9.04
N PRO A 254 2.88 6.82 8.11
CA PRO A 254 2.55 5.79 7.14
C PRO A 254 3.72 5.58 6.19
N ALA A 255 4.06 4.32 5.95
CA ALA A 255 5.20 3.91 5.16
C ALA A 255 4.88 2.63 4.38
N ALA A 256 5.71 2.38 3.37
CA ALA A 256 5.73 1.10 2.69
C ALA A 256 7.18 0.75 2.33
N CYS A 257 7.42 -0.55 2.20
CA CYS A 257 8.67 -1.09 1.70
C CYS A 257 8.39 -2.14 0.64
N ALA A 258 9.25 -2.23 -0.37
CA ALA A 258 9.17 -3.26 -1.40
C ALA A 258 10.58 -3.70 -1.83
N PRO A 259 10.83 -5.02 -1.95
CA PRO A 259 12.07 -5.50 -2.52
C PRO A 259 12.08 -5.24 -4.02
N ALA A 260 13.26 -5.00 -4.56
CA ALA A 260 13.50 -4.91 -5.99
C ALA A 260 14.65 -5.85 -6.37
N TYR A 261 14.46 -6.55 -7.48
CA TYR A 261 15.41 -7.46 -8.08
C TYR A 261 15.82 -6.92 -9.45
N THR A 262 16.83 -7.52 -10.07
CA THR A 262 17.32 -7.09 -11.40
C THR A 262 16.25 -7.10 -12.49
N SER A 263 15.21 -7.95 -12.35
CA SER A 263 14.07 -8.03 -13.26
C SER A 263 12.91 -7.09 -12.91
N THR A 264 12.95 -6.43 -11.75
CA THR A 264 11.90 -5.51 -11.31
C THR A 264 11.79 -4.33 -12.27
N LYS A 265 10.59 -3.76 -12.37
CA LYS A 265 10.29 -2.53 -13.10
C LYS A 265 9.65 -1.52 -12.16
N LEU A 266 9.51 -0.29 -12.62
CA LEU A 266 8.60 0.65 -11.97
C LEU A 266 7.20 0.51 -12.55
N ALA A 267 6.20 0.63 -11.69
CA ALA A 267 4.80 0.78 -12.09
C ALA A 267 4.64 2.10 -12.87
N LEU A 268 3.50 2.29 -13.55
CA LEU A 268 3.27 3.49 -14.36
C LEU A 268 3.35 4.80 -13.56
N PHE A 269 3.04 4.74 -12.26
CA PHE A 269 3.16 5.85 -11.33
C PHE A 269 4.56 6.00 -10.71
N GLY A 270 5.56 5.23 -11.14
CA GLY A 270 6.95 5.38 -10.71
C GLY A 270 7.32 4.74 -9.37
N GLY A 271 6.42 3.99 -8.74
CA GLY A 271 6.77 3.14 -7.59
C GLY A 271 7.26 1.76 -8.01
N ILE A 272 7.77 0.98 -7.07
CA ILE A 272 8.28 -0.37 -7.34
C ILE A 272 7.13 -1.30 -7.80
N ASP A 273 7.25 -1.93 -8.97
CA ASP A 273 6.24 -2.86 -9.51
C ASP A 273 6.34 -4.26 -8.89
N GLN A 274 6.14 -4.33 -7.57
CA GLN A 274 6.19 -5.56 -6.78
C GLN A 274 5.08 -5.56 -5.72
N THR A 275 4.96 -6.66 -4.97
CA THR A 275 4.16 -6.67 -3.75
C THR A 275 4.83 -5.76 -2.71
N TRP A 276 4.02 -5.02 -1.97
CA TRP A 276 4.49 -4.08 -0.95
C TRP A 276 4.19 -4.61 0.44
N TRP A 277 5.07 -4.31 1.39
CA TRP A 277 4.77 -4.37 2.80
C TRP A 277 4.43 -2.96 3.26
N GLU A 278 3.22 -2.78 3.74
CA GLU A 278 2.63 -1.50 4.11
C GLU A 278 2.52 -1.42 5.63
N VAL A 279 2.81 -0.26 6.22
CA VAL A 279 2.75 -0.10 7.67
C VAL A 279 2.41 1.32 8.09
N THR A 280 1.71 1.43 9.21
CA THR A 280 1.73 2.62 10.05
C THR A 280 1.84 2.13 11.48
N PHE A 281 3.01 2.32 12.09
CA PHE A 281 3.20 1.94 13.48
C PHE A 281 2.48 2.88 14.44
N GLY A 282 2.03 2.36 15.57
CA GLY A 282 1.36 3.11 16.63
C GLY A 282 0.30 2.28 17.34
N SER A 283 -0.25 2.81 18.44
CA SER A 283 -1.23 2.07 19.25
C SER A 283 -2.50 1.64 18.52
N SER A 284 -2.91 2.38 17.47
CA SER A 284 -4.00 2.05 16.54
C SER A 284 -3.49 1.70 15.14
N GLY A 285 -2.18 1.46 15.01
CA GLY A 285 -1.50 1.18 13.76
C GLY A 285 -1.89 -0.18 13.16
N ALA A 286 -1.50 -0.38 11.91
CA ALA A 286 -1.60 -1.66 11.24
C ALA A 286 -0.41 -1.87 10.30
N PHE A 287 -0.13 -3.13 9.99
CA PHE A 287 0.74 -3.50 8.87
C PHE A 287 0.04 -4.53 7.99
N ASP A 288 0.43 -4.64 6.73
CA ASP A 288 -0.15 -5.59 5.80
C ASP A 288 0.73 -5.81 4.57
N VAL A 289 0.40 -6.85 3.82
CA VAL A 289 0.96 -7.16 2.51
C VAL A 289 -0.04 -6.68 1.48
N SER A 290 0.45 -5.96 0.48
CA SER A 290 -0.37 -5.33 -0.55
C SER A 290 0.07 -5.81 -1.93
N ARG A 291 -0.83 -6.54 -2.59
CA ARG A 291 -0.70 -7.03 -3.97
C ARG A 291 -1.36 -6.09 -4.97
N ASN A 292 -1.82 -4.92 -4.51
CA ASN A 292 -2.55 -3.96 -5.32
C ASN A 292 -1.71 -3.45 -6.51
N VAL A 293 -0.42 -3.21 -6.30
CA VAL A 293 0.48 -2.71 -7.35
C VAL A 293 0.79 -3.80 -8.37
N ASN A 294 1.11 -5.00 -7.88
CA ASN A 294 1.40 -6.14 -8.72
C ASN A 294 0.82 -7.40 -8.09
N MET A 295 -0.28 -7.90 -8.65
CA MET A 295 -0.96 -9.10 -8.18
C MET A 295 -0.07 -10.35 -8.27
N ASN A 296 0.98 -10.30 -9.08
CA ASN A 296 1.96 -11.37 -9.27
C ASN A 296 3.37 -10.95 -8.82
N GLY A 297 3.46 -9.97 -7.91
CA GLY A 297 4.73 -9.57 -7.33
C GLY A 297 5.33 -10.66 -6.44
N CYS A 298 6.52 -10.38 -5.90
CA CYS A 298 7.24 -11.26 -4.98
C CYS A 298 6.39 -11.69 -3.79
N THR A 299 6.73 -12.83 -3.21
CA THR A 299 6.08 -13.27 -1.98
C THR A 299 6.60 -12.45 -0.82
N ILE A 300 5.71 -11.88 -0.02
CA ILE A 300 6.05 -11.30 1.28
C ILE A 300 5.29 -12.07 2.37
N ASN A 301 5.99 -12.36 3.45
CA ASN A 301 5.40 -12.86 4.68
C ASN A 301 5.86 -11.99 5.85
N SER A 302 4.90 -11.50 6.63
CA SER A 302 5.16 -10.60 7.74
C SER A 302 4.44 -11.06 9.01
N LYS A 303 5.13 -10.98 10.14
CA LYS A 303 4.60 -11.44 11.43
C LYS A 303 4.92 -10.44 12.53
N GLY A 304 3.87 -9.88 13.12
CA GLY A 304 3.93 -9.07 14.34
C GLY A 304 3.51 -9.87 15.56
N SER A 305 3.31 -9.18 16.68
CA SER A 305 2.92 -9.77 17.96
C SER A 305 1.53 -10.42 17.97
N LYS A 306 0.58 -9.89 17.18
CA LYS A 306 -0.83 -10.31 17.20
C LYS A 306 -1.33 -10.99 15.93
N CYS A 307 -0.66 -10.75 14.81
CA CYS A 307 -1.19 -11.07 13.49
C CYS A 307 -0.06 -11.41 12.51
N THR A 308 -0.43 -12.16 11.46
CA THR A 308 0.42 -12.46 10.31
C THR A 308 -0.25 -11.91 9.07
N SER A 309 0.52 -11.18 8.27
CA SER A 309 0.11 -10.75 6.95
C SER A 309 1.04 -11.34 5.89
N ASN A 310 0.47 -11.99 4.89
CA ASN A 310 1.19 -12.65 3.81
C ASN A 310 0.36 -12.65 2.54
N MET A 311 0.75 -13.41 1.52
CA MET A 311 0.05 -13.41 0.23
C MET A 311 -1.42 -13.83 0.27
N ASP A 312 -1.90 -14.41 1.38
CA ASP A 312 -3.28 -14.90 1.55
C ASP A 312 -3.98 -14.48 2.85
N THR A 313 -3.26 -13.97 3.83
CA THR A 313 -3.80 -13.54 5.14
C THR A 313 -3.54 -12.06 5.33
N CYS A 314 -4.53 -11.31 5.79
CA CYS A 314 -4.42 -9.87 5.99
C CYS A 314 -3.76 -9.12 4.83
N VAL A 315 -4.34 -9.27 3.65
CA VAL A 315 -3.69 -8.88 2.39
C VAL A 315 -4.61 -8.08 1.50
N PHE A 316 -4.12 -6.95 1.01
CA PHE A 316 -4.82 -6.19 -0.02
C PHE A 316 -4.63 -6.84 -1.38
N LYS A 317 -5.75 -7.10 -2.06
CA LYS A 317 -5.77 -7.69 -3.41
C LYS A 317 -6.83 -6.99 -4.25
N CYS A 318 -6.67 -7.09 -5.57
CA CYS A 318 -7.73 -6.72 -6.50
C CYS A 318 -8.93 -7.63 -6.34
N LYS A 319 -10.12 -7.04 -6.36
CA LYS A 319 -11.40 -7.78 -6.34
C LYS A 319 -11.56 -8.62 -7.60
N ASP A 320 -11.11 -8.09 -8.74
CA ASP A 320 -10.95 -8.86 -9.97
C ASP A 320 -9.63 -9.61 -9.93
N SER A 321 -9.69 -10.93 -9.74
CA SER A 321 -8.51 -11.80 -9.70
C SER A 321 -7.76 -11.89 -11.03
N SER A 322 -8.34 -11.43 -12.14
CA SER A 322 -7.69 -11.38 -13.46
C SER A 322 -6.92 -10.08 -13.69
N ALA A 323 -7.14 -9.06 -12.87
CA ALA A 323 -6.40 -7.82 -12.94
C ALA A 323 -4.94 -8.04 -12.49
N SER A 324 -3.99 -7.41 -13.20
CA SER A 324 -2.58 -7.41 -12.80
C SER A 324 -2.30 -6.40 -11.68
N SER A 325 -3.13 -5.36 -11.56
CA SER A 325 -3.04 -4.30 -10.56
C SER A 325 -4.39 -3.62 -10.36
N CYS A 326 -4.54 -2.95 -9.23
CA CYS A 326 -5.71 -2.19 -8.84
C CYS A 326 -5.28 -1.09 -7.89
N GLU A 327 -5.92 0.06 -8.02
CA GLU A 327 -5.46 1.25 -7.32
C GLU A 327 -6.64 2.01 -6.70
N SER A 328 -7.82 1.99 -7.33
CA SER A 328 -9.02 2.60 -6.76
C SER A 328 -9.58 1.81 -5.58
N GLY A 329 -10.10 2.51 -4.56
CA GLY A 329 -10.80 1.91 -3.41
C GLY A 329 -11.99 1.02 -3.79
N SER A 330 -12.56 1.22 -4.99
CA SER A 330 -13.59 0.35 -5.54
C SER A 330 -13.05 -1.00 -6.02
N ASP A 331 -11.78 -1.09 -6.38
CA ASP A 331 -11.22 -2.18 -7.20
C ASP A 331 -10.38 -3.17 -6.39
N TYR A 332 -10.06 -2.84 -5.14
CA TYR A 332 -9.37 -3.73 -4.19
C TYR A 332 -10.18 -3.97 -2.92
N ASP A 333 -9.81 -5.01 -2.19
CA ASP A 333 -10.33 -5.32 -0.85
C ASP A 333 -9.24 -5.88 0.06
N LEU A 334 -9.52 -5.96 1.36
CA LEU A 334 -8.67 -6.61 2.36
C LEU A 334 -9.18 -8.03 2.61
N PHE A 335 -8.39 -9.03 2.22
CA PHE A 335 -8.77 -10.43 2.28
C PHE A 335 -8.25 -11.11 3.54
N ASN A 336 -9.11 -11.94 4.15
CA ASN A 336 -8.79 -12.78 5.30
C ASN A 336 -8.12 -11.98 6.43
N CYS A 337 -8.72 -10.83 6.75
CA CYS A 337 -8.26 -9.94 7.80
C CYS A 337 -9.39 -9.54 8.75
N ASP A 338 -9.76 -10.49 9.59
CA ASP A 338 -10.74 -10.28 10.63
C ASP A 338 -10.11 -10.48 12.00
N SER A 339 -10.91 -10.30 13.05
CA SER A 339 -10.44 -10.42 14.42
C SER A 339 -9.91 -11.82 14.76
N SER A 340 -10.35 -12.87 14.04
CA SER A 340 -9.87 -14.24 14.23
C SER A 340 -8.46 -14.44 13.69
N SER A 341 -8.05 -13.67 12.67
CA SER A 341 -6.68 -13.63 12.15
C SER A 341 -5.79 -12.60 12.88
N GLY A 342 -6.32 -11.93 13.92
CA GLY A 342 -5.62 -10.87 14.65
C GLY A 342 -5.59 -9.52 13.92
N GLY A 343 -6.34 -9.40 12.82
CA GLY A 343 -6.45 -8.18 12.03
C GLY A 343 -7.83 -7.54 12.15
N GLY A 344 -8.09 -6.64 11.23
CA GLY A 344 -9.41 -6.03 11.08
C GLY A 344 -9.42 -5.13 9.87
N GLY A 345 -10.59 -5.03 9.25
CA GLY A 345 -10.82 -4.14 8.11
C GLY A 345 -12.21 -3.54 8.14
N GLY A 346 -12.40 -2.53 7.31
CA GLY A 346 -13.67 -1.87 7.16
C GLY A 346 -13.63 -0.82 6.07
N TYR A 347 -14.81 -0.31 5.71
CA TYR A 347 -14.88 0.80 4.77
C TYR A 347 -14.28 2.06 5.37
N ASP A 348 -13.32 2.63 4.67
CA ASP A 348 -12.73 3.93 4.94
C ASP A 348 -13.34 4.95 3.97
N ALA A 349 -14.12 5.88 4.53
CA ALA A 349 -14.80 6.92 3.77
C ALA A 349 -13.85 7.95 3.15
N VAL A 350 -12.65 8.13 3.70
CA VAL A 350 -11.61 9.03 3.12
C VAL A 350 -11.14 8.45 1.78
N MET A 351 -11.04 7.13 1.75
CA MET A 351 -10.49 6.33 0.66
C MET A 351 -11.50 5.94 -0.40
N ALA A 352 -12.79 6.05 -0.04
CA ALA A 352 -13.88 5.37 -0.71
C ALA A 352 -13.58 3.89 -0.99
N GLY A 353 -12.93 3.20 -0.02
CA GLY A 353 -12.41 1.85 -0.19
C GLY A 353 -12.20 1.11 1.14
N THR A 354 -11.61 -0.07 1.10
CA THR A 354 -11.32 -0.86 2.32
C THR A 354 -10.03 -0.36 2.98
N GLY A 355 -10.08 -0.06 4.27
CA GLY A 355 -8.91 0.15 5.13
C GLY A 355 -8.75 -0.99 6.14
N GLY A 356 -7.68 -0.96 6.92
CA GLY A 356 -7.39 -1.96 7.93
C GLY A 356 -6.00 -2.57 7.79
N GLY A 357 -5.82 -3.77 8.35
CA GLY A 357 -4.60 -4.55 8.29
C GLY A 357 -4.42 -5.42 9.54
N CYS A 358 -3.22 -5.99 9.69
CA CYS A 358 -2.84 -6.70 10.90
C CYS A 358 -2.69 -5.73 12.08
N ALA A 359 -3.32 -6.06 13.21
CA ALA A 359 -3.15 -5.29 14.43
C ALA A 359 -1.75 -5.51 15.04
N MET A 360 -1.29 -4.52 15.79
CA MET A 360 0.01 -4.51 16.45
C MET A 360 -0.06 -4.32 17.96
N GLY A 361 1.08 -4.47 18.63
CA GLY A 361 1.29 -4.12 20.03
C GLY A 361 0.96 -2.64 20.30
N SER A 362 0.50 -2.34 21.51
CA SER A 362 0.00 -0.99 21.86
C SER A 362 1.10 0.00 22.24
N SER A 363 2.33 -0.47 22.49
CA SER A 363 3.43 0.33 23.04
C SER A 363 4.79 -0.03 22.40
N GLY A 364 4.75 -0.58 21.19
CA GLY A 364 5.92 -1.13 20.52
C GLY A 364 5.56 -2.40 19.76
N GLU A 365 6.26 -2.61 18.65
CA GLU A 365 6.10 -3.77 17.78
C GLU A 365 7.41 -4.03 17.03
N THR A 366 7.75 -5.31 16.90
CA THR A 366 8.81 -5.76 16.00
C THR A 366 8.18 -6.71 14.99
N VAL A 367 8.10 -6.27 13.73
CA VAL A 367 7.54 -7.08 12.65
C VAL A 367 8.68 -7.81 11.94
N LYS A 368 8.62 -9.13 11.88
CA LYS A 368 9.53 -9.91 11.04
C LYS A 368 8.97 -9.97 9.63
N VAL A 369 9.72 -9.52 8.64
CA VAL A 369 9.31 -9.47 7.24
C VAL A 369 10.31 -10.26 6.40
N SER A 370 9.83 -11.28 5.71
CA SER A 370 10.62 -12.08 4.77
C SER A 370 10.06 -11.93 3.37
N PHE A 371 10.92 -11.86 2.35
CA PHE A 371 10.51 -11.80 0.95
C PHE A 371 11.30 -12.76 0.06
N ASN A 372 10.66 -13.30 -0.99
CA ASN A 372 11.28 -14.17 -2.01
C ASN A 372 10.62 -14.11 -3.39
#